data_AF-A0A7C7QYG9-F1
#
_entry.id   AF-A0A7C7QYG9-F1
#
_cell.length_a   1.000
_cell.length_b   1.000
_cell.length_c   1.000
_cell.angle_alpha   90.00
_cell.angle_beta   90.00
_cell.angle_gamma   90.00
#
_symmetry.space_group_name_H-M   'P 1'
#
loop_
_entity.id
_entity.type
_entity.pdbx_description
1 polymer ?
#
loop_
_entity_poly.entity_id
_entity_poly.type
_entity_poly.pdbx_seq_one_letter_code
_entity_poly.pdbx_strand_id
1 'polypeptide(L)'
;YTFSELFGLEVPLTGATADMYFDRISDCLGKAEYHPRALFDRFGIEMLATTEGALDPLNHHAAIASSDWSGRVVTTYRPDEVTDPEHETFAANLEQFAVLSGCDVSTWAGYLEAHHVRRAVFRNHGAVATDHGVPVPQTADLCPQECEALFDKVYKGQADAKDAALFRAQMLTEMARMSVEDGMTMQIHPGSLRNHNRRVFTRLGRDKGYDIPRQVDFVGGLAPLLNAVGDVPGLKIVVFTLDEATYSRELAPLAGAYPALFIGPAWWFFDSPDGIRRQHEAVIETAGFYNTVGFNDDTRAFPSLPARHDMARRVDCAFLAERVADHRMTETEAHDLAFALTLGLPRRTYCIAGAQTCAL
;
A
#
# COMPACT_ATOMS: atom_id res chain seq x y z
N TYR A 1 15.79 13.69 13.48
CA TYR A 1 15.96 13.68 12.02
C TYR A 1 15.41 14.93 11.36
N THR A 2 14.10 15.10 11.12
CA THR A 2 13.61 16.23 10.28
C THR A 2 14.02 17.61 10.79
N PHE A 3 13.88 17.90 12.09
CA PHE A 3 14.37 19.18 12.63
C PHE A 3 15.89 19.30 12.60
N SER A 4 16.61 18.31 13.13
CA SER A 4 18.07 18.33 13.24
C SER A 4 18.77 18.28 11.87
N GLU A 5 18.52 17.25 11.08
CA GLU A 5 19.26 16.96 9.84
C GLU A 5 18.80 17.80 8.65
N LEU A 6 17.49 17.98 8.48
CA LEU A 6 16.97 18.69 7.31
C LEU A 6 17.01 20.21 7.52
N PHE A 7 16.65 20.71 8.70
CA PHE A 7 16.53 22.15 8.98
C PHE A 7 17.65 22.73 9.87
N GLY A 8 18.48 21.89 10.50
CA GLY A 8 19.56 22.36 11.39
C GLY A 8 19.06 22.87 12.75
N LEU A 9 17.93 22.36 13.23
CA LEU A 9 17.28 22.77 14.48
C LEU A 9 17.58 21.75 15.58
N GLU A 10 18.47 22.12 16.50
CA GLU A 10 19.01 21.23 17.56
C GLU A 10 18.50 21.52 18.98
N VAL A 11 17.75 22.61 19.18
CA VAL A 11 17.14 22.94 20.48
C VAL A 11 15.71 22.38 20.58
N PRO A 12 15.18 22.03 21.76
CA PRO A 12 13.82 21.51 21.86
C PRO A 12 12.74 22.47 21.36
N LEU A 13 11.74 21.94 20.64
CA LEU A 13 10.55 22.69 20.24
C LEU A 13 9.66 22.93 21.46
N THR A 14 9.50 24.20 21.82
CA THR A 14 8.69 24.68 22.95
C THR A 14 7.99 25.98 22.54
N GLY A 15 7.10 26.49 23.39
CA GLY A 15 6.50 27.82 23.15
C GLY A 15 7.54 28.94 23.03
N ALA A 16 8.68 28.83 23.73
CA ALA A 16 9.75 29.83 23.68
C ALA A 16 10.63 29.75 22.41
N THR A 17 10.63 28.61 21.73
CA THR A 17 11.44 28.37 20.51
C THR A 17 10.59 28.34 19.24
N ALA A 18 9.26 28.49 19.34
CA ALA A 18 8.32 28.34 18.25
C ALA A 18 8.57 29.30 17.07
N ASP A 19 8.76 30.60 17.34
CA ASP A 19 8.99 31.59 16.28
C ASP A 19 10.30 31.32 15.53
N MET A 20 11.36 30.97 16.26
CA MET A 20 12.65 30.59 15.67
C MET A 20 12.52 29.38 14.74
N TYR A 21 11.73 28.37 15.13
CA TYR A 21 11.42 27.21 14.29
C TYR A 21 10.68 27.62 13.02
N PHE A 22 9.64 28.45 13.17
CA PHE A 22 8.82 28.91 12.05
C PHE A 22 9.65 29.69 11.04
N ASP A 23 10.43 30.67 11.51
CA ASP A 23 11.27 31.53 10.67
C ASP A 23 12.35 30.72 9.96
N ARG A 24 13.01 29.80 10.69
CA ARG A 24 14.07 28.96 10.13
C ARG A 24 13.55 28.04 9.03
N ILE A 25 12.42 27.37 9.26
CA ILE A 25 11.82 26.48 8.25
C ILE A 25 11.38 27.30 7.04
N SER A 26 10.75 28.46 7.26
CA SER A 26 10.30 29.34 6.18
C SER A 26 11.46 29.85 5.31
N ASP A 27 12.55 30.29 5.94
CA ASP A 27 13.78 30.69 5.23
C ASP A 27 14.36 29.54 4.40
N CYS A 28 14.42 28.32 4.96
CA CYS A 28 14.88 27.15 4.21
C CYS A 28 13.99 26.85 3.00
N LEU A 29 12.66 26.82 3.17
CA LEU A 29 11.73 26.49 2.09
C LEU A 29 11.71 27.53 0.96
N GLY A 30 12.22 28.74 1.19
CA GLY A 30 12.42 29.75 0.15
C GLY A 30 13.63 29.52 -0.77
N LYS A 31 14.48 28.52 -0.46
CA LYS A 31 15.73 28.26 -1.20
C LYS A 31 15.58 27.10 -2.17
N ALA A 32 16.28 27.19 -3.29
CA ALA A 32 16.19 26.21 -4.38
C ALA A 32 16.55 24.78 -3.94
N GLU A 33 17.48 24.61 -3.01
CA GLU A 33 17.87 23.30 -2.47
C GLU A 33 16.79 22.63 -1.61
N TYR A 34 15.72 23.34 -1.24
CA TYR A 34 14.54 22.80 -0.56
C TYR A 34 13.33 22.61 -1.49
N HIS A 35 13.49 22.85 -2.79
CA HIS A 35 12.44 22.52 -3.76
C HIS A 35 12.24 20.99 -3.84
N PRO A 36 11.03 20.50 -4.17
CA PRO A 36 10.71 19.08 -4.11
C PRO A 36 11.68 18.16 -4.87
N ARG A 37 12.09 18.53 -6.09
CA ARG A 37 13.04 17.75 -6.90
C ARG A 37 14.45 17.73 -6.28
N ALA A 38 14.92 18.88 -5.79
CA ALA A 38 16.22 18.98 -5.13
C ALA A 38 16.26 18.15 -3.83
N LEU A 39 15.17 18.16 -3.06
CA LEU A 39 15.04 17.34 -1.86
C LEU A 39 14.93 15.85 -2.19
N PHE A 40 14.20 15.47 -3.25
CA PHE A 40 14.14 14.08 -3.70
C PHE A 40 15.54 13.52 -3.98
N ASP A 41 16.35 14.29 -4.72
CA ASP A 41 17.72 13.91 -5.05
C ASP A 41 18.61 13.89 -3.80
N ARG A 42 18.50 14.90 -2.93
CA ARG A 42 19.24 15.00 -1.66
C ARG A 42 18.89 13.85 -0.70
N PHE A 43 17.66 13.38 -0.71
CA PHE A 43 17.21 12.25 0.11
C PHE A 43 17.66 10.90 -0.44
N GLY A 44 18.24 10.84 -1.66
CA GLY A 44 18.69 9.61 -2.28
C GLY A 44 17.52 8.67 -2.59
N ILE A 45 16.36 9.21 -2.95
CA ILE A 45 15.19 8.41 -3.30
C ILE A 45 15.41 7.77 -4.67
N GLU A 46 15.45 6.44 -4.71
CA GLU A 46 15.57 5.69 -5.98
C GLU A 46 14.25 5.64 -6.74
N MET A 47 13.13 5.50 -6.02
CA MET A 47 11.78 5.43 -6.56
C MET A 47 10.79 5.89 -5.50
N LEU A 48 9.80 6.68 -5.91
CA LEU A 48 8.65 7.08 -5.10
C LEU A 48 7.37 6.66 -5.82
N ALA A 49 6.52 5.88 -5.15
CA ALA A 49 5.20 5.55 -5.65
C ALA A 49 4.16 6.44 -4.96
N THR A 50 3.37 7.15 -5.74
CA THR A 50 2.16 7.83 -5.27
C THR A 50 0.96 6.89 -5.37
N THR A 51 -0.22 7.33 -4.92
CA THR A 51 -1.44 6.52 -4.96
C THR A 51 -2.55 7.32 -5.60
N GLU A 52 -3.08 6.83 -6.71
CA GLU A 52 -4.10 7.51 -7.49
C GLU A 52 -5.34 6.61 -7.67
N GLY A 53 -6.51 7.26 -7.67
CA GLY A 53 -7.80 6.65 -7.94
C GLY A 53 -7.92 6.18 -9.39
N ALA A 54 -8.77 5.19 -9.67
CA ALA A 54 -8.95 4.67 -11.02
C ALA A 54 -9.34 5.77 -12.05
N LEU A 55 -9.95 6.84 -11.57
CA LEU A 55 -10.42 7.98 -12.36
C LEU A 55 -9.38 9.09 -12.56
N ASP A 56 -8.23 9.01 -11.90
CA ASP A 56 -7.21 10.08 -11.98
C ASP A 56 -6.53 10.10 -13.36
N PRO A 57 -6.35 11.29 -13.97
CA PRO A 57 -5.81 11.42 -15.32
C PRO A 57 -4.29 11.23 -15.43
N LEU A 58 -3.57 11.16 -14.29
CA LEU A 58 -2.11 11.00 -14.23
C LEU A 58 -1.28 12.10 -14.93
N ASN A 59 -1.85 13.30 -15.10
CA ASN A 59 -1.21 14.43 -15.79
C ASN A 59 0.15 14.81 -15.17
N HIS A 60 0.28 14.71 -13.84
CA HIS A 60 1.52 15.05 -13.15
C HIS A 60 2.63 14.02 -13.41
N HIS A 61 2.30 12.73 -13.46
CA HIS A 61 3.24 11.68 -13.84
C HIS A 61 3.70 11.85 -15.27
N ALA A 62 2.79 12.14 -16.20
CA ALA A 62 3.14 12.46 -17.58
C ALA A 62 4.07 13.69 -17.67
N ALA A 63 3.77 14.76 -16.92
CA ALA A 63 4.62 15.95 -16.89
C ALA A 63 6.02 15.65 -16.33
N ILE A 64 6.13 14.85 -15.28
CA ILE A 64 7.42 14.42 -14.71
C ILE A 64 8.21 13.62 -15.75
N ALA A 65 7.59 12.60 -16.36
CA ALA A 65 8.22 11.75 -17.36
C ALA A 65 8.68 12.52 -18.61
N SER A 66 7.99 13.62 -18.97
CA SER A 66 8.34 14.48 -20.09
C SER A 66 9.40 15.56 -19.79
N SER A 67 9.82 15.69 -18.54
CA SER A 67 10.76 16.75 -18.11
C SER A 67 12.21 16.28 -18.11
N ASP A 68 13.16 17.22 -18.05
CA ASP A 68 14.61 16.92 -18.00
C ASP A 68 15.11 16.37 -16.65
N TRP A 69 14.21 16.12 -15.69
CA TRP A 69 14.56 15.60 -14.37
C TRP A 69 14.45 14.08 -14.33
N SER A 70 15.49 13.41 -13.83
CA SER A 70 15.63 11.94 -13.83
C SER A 70 14.95 11.22 -12.65
N GLY A 71 14.28 11.94 -11.77
CA GLY A 71 13.65 11.33 -10.59
C GLY A 71 12.50 10.40 -10.98
N ARG A 72 12.49 9.21 -10.36
CA ARG A 72 11.50 8.17 -10.66
C ARG A 72 10.30 8.28 -9.72
N VAL A 73 9.28 9.01 -10.16
CA VAL A 73 7.97 9.08 -9.50
C VAL A 73 6.95 8.29 -10.32
N VAL A 74 6.42 7.21 -9.74
CA VAL A 74 5.40 6.36 -10.36
C VAL A 74 4.09 6.44 -9.60
N THR A 75 3.05 5.78 -10.12
CA THR A 75 1.73 5.66 -9.47
C THR A 75 1.45 4.23 -8.99
N THR A 76 0.49 4.10 -8.08
CA THR A 76 -0.13 2.84 -7.63
C THR A 76 -1.63 2.92 -7.89
N TYR A 77 -2.19 1.88 -8.52
CA TYR A 77 -3.62 1.85 -8.89
C TYR A 77 -4.51 1.52 -7.69
N ARG A 78 -5.29 2.50 -7.22
CA ARG A 78 -6.22 2.33 -6.09
C ARG A 78 -7.67 2.49 -6.52
N PRO A 79 -8.38 1.39 -6.86
CA PRO A 79 -9.71 1.48 -7.46
C PRO A 79 -10.87 1.59 -6.45
N ASP A 80 -10.60 1.85 -5.17
CA ASP A 80 -11.62 1.87 -4.10
C ASP A 80 -12.89 2.66 -4.49
N GLU A 81 -12.72 3.79 -5.17
CA GLU A 81 -13.81 4.69 -5.57
C GLU A 81 -14.77 4.12 -6.63
N VAL A 82 -14.36 3.04 -7.33
CA VAL A 82 -15.16 2.30 -8.32
C VAL A 82 -15.34 0.83 -7.94
N THR A 83 -14.85 0.39 -6.77
CA THR A 83 -15.04 -0.97 -6.23
C THR A 83 -15.81 -1.01 -4.91
N ASP A 84 -16.08 0.13 -4.28
CA ASP A 84 -16.88 0.25 -3.06
C ASP A 84 -18.26 0.90 -3.32
N PRO A 85 -19.34 0.10 -3.42
CA PRO A 85 -20.70 0.63 -3.66
C PRO A 85 -21.22 1.54 -2.54
N GLU A 86 -20.61 1.52 -1.36
CA GLU A 86 -20.98 2.38 -0.23
C GLU A 86 -20.25 3.73 -0.27
N HIS A 87 -19.34 3.95 -1.23
CA HIS A 87 -18.72 5.25 -1.45
C HIS A 87 -19.75 6.27 -1.95
N GLU A 88 -19.74 7.49 -1.39
CA GLU A 88 -20.80 8.49 -1.62
C GLU A 88 -20.93 8.93 -3.08
N THR A 89 -19.87 8.76 -3.87
CA THR A 89 -19.80 9.13 -5.29
C THR A 89 -19.78 7.93 -6.25
N PHE A 90 -19.99 6.70 -5.76
CA PHE A 90 -19.79 5.48 -6.56
C PHE A 90 -20.52 5.48 -7.92
N ALA A 91 -21.81 5.82 -7.95
CA ALA A 91 -22.58 5.83 -9.20
C ALA A 91 -22.04 6.84 -10.23
N ALA A 92 -21.72 8.07 -9.80
CA ALA A 92 -21.12 9.08 -10.66
C ALA A 92 -19.70 8.69 -11.10
N ASN A 93 -18.96 8.00 -10.23
CA ASN A 93 -17.64 7.49 -10.54
C ASN A 93 -17.69 6.43 -11.64
N LEU A 94 -18.70 5.56 -11.69
CA LEU A 94 -18.86 4.60 -12.79
C LEU A 94 -19.11 5.31 -14.13
N GLU A 95 -19.90 6.39 -14.17
CA GLU A 95 -20.08 7.16 -15.40
C GLU A 95 -18.75 7.74 -15.91
N GLN A 96 -17.95 8.33 -15.02
CA GLN A 96 -16.62 8.82 -15.37
C GLN A 96 -15.67 7.69 -15.78
N PHE A 97 -15.77 6.53 -15.14
CA PHE A 97 -14.99 5.33 -15.47
C PHE A 97 -15.28 4.85 -16.89
N ALA A 98 -16.56 4.88 -17.31
CA ALA A 98 -16.97 4.58 -18.67
C ALA A 98 -16.35 5.55 -19.68
N VAL A 99 -16.37 6.86 -19.38
CA VAL A 99 -15.79 7.89 -20.25
C VAL A 99 -14.28 7.71 -20.40
N LEU A 100 -13.57 7.45 -19.30
CA LEU A 100 -12.10 7.31 -19.30
C LEU A 100 -11.61 6.01 -19.93
N SER A 101 -12.40 4.94 -19.84
CA SER A 101 -12.06 3.64 -20.42
C SER A 101 -12.57 3.47 -21.86
N GLY A 102 -13.64 4.17 -22.24
CA GLY A 102 -14.36 3.95 -23.49
C GLY A 102 -15.19 2.66 -23.50
N CYS A 103 -15.39 2.03 -22.33
CA CYS A 103 -16.10 0.76 -22.19
C CYS A 103 -17.55 0.94 -21.76
N ASP A 104 -18.40 -0.05 -22.07
CA ASP A 104 -19.77 -0.14 -21.54
C ASP A 104 -19.78 -0.72 -20.12
N VAL A 105 -19.57 0.14 -19.13
CA VAL A 105 -19.55 -0.22 -17.71
C VAL A 105 -20.92 -0.57 -17.14
N SER A 106 -22.00 -0.58 -17.94
CA SER A 106 -23.32 -1.06 -17.51
C SER A 106 -23.41 -2.59 -17.46
N THR A 107 -22.44 -3.27 -18.06
CA THR A 107 -22.31 -4.73 -18.05
C THR A 107 -21.12 -5.16 -17.21
N TRP A 108 -21.19 -6.33 -16.59
CA TRP A 108 -20.07 -6.87 -15.81
C TRP A 108 -18.78 -6.98 -16.65
N ALA A 109 -18.91 -7.51 -17.88
CA ALA A 109 -17.79 -7.64 -18.80
C ALA A 109 -17.16 -6.29 -19.17
N GLY A 110 -17.97 -5.28 -19.51
CA GLY A 110 -17.44 -3.96 -19.86
C GLY A 110 -16.90 -3.19 -18.65
N TYR A 111 -17.41 -3.44 -17.45
CA TYR A 111 -16.85 -2.93 -16.20
C TYR A 111 -15.47 -3.55 -15.90
N LEU A 112 -15.30 -4.86 -16.07
CA LEU A 112 -13.98 -5.50 -15.93
C LEU A 112 -13.00 -4.99 -17.00
N GLU A 113 -13.45 -4.86 -18.27
CA GLU A 113 -12.62 -4.30 -19.33
C GLU A 113 -12.17 -2.87 -19.02
N ALA A 114 -13.04 -2.05 -18.41
CA ALA A 114 -12.65 -0.71 -17.97
C ALA A 114 -11.51 -0.75 -16.95
N HIS A 115 -11.49 -1.73 -16.04
CA HIS A 115 -10.35 -1.94 -15.15
C HIS A 115 -9.09 -2.33 -15.91
N HIS A 116 -9.16 -3.27 -16.86
CA HIS A 116 -7.99 -3.64 -17.68
C HIS A 116 -7.41 -2.43 -18.42
N VAL A 117 -8.26 -1.61 -19.05
CA VAL A 117 -7.86 -0.38 -19.74
C VAL A 117 -7.17 0.58 -18.78
N ARG A 118 -7.78 0.85 -17.62
CA ARG A 118 -7.22 1.81 -16.66
C ARG A 118 -5.94 1.30 -16.00
N ARG A 119 -5.85 0.02 -15.64
CA ARG A 119 -4.60 -0.60 -15.16
C ARG A 119 -3.49 -0.50 -16.21
N ALA A 120 -3.79 -0.68 -17.50
CA ALA A 120 -2.80 -0.49 -18.56
C ALA A 120 -2.30 0.97 -18.64
N VAL A 121 -3.18 1.97 -18.47
CA VAL A 121 -2.77 3.38 -18.40
C VAL A 121 -1.84 3.63 -17.20
N PHE A 122 -2.14 3.05 -16.04
CA PHE A 122 -1.29 3.17 -14.85
C PHE A 122 0.09 2.52 -15.07
N ARG A 123 0.15 1.33 -15.66
CA ARG A 123 1.42 0.67 -16.02
C ARG A 123 2.25 1.50 -17.00
N ASN A 124 1.60 2.17 -17.96
CA ASN A 124 2.29 3.10 -18.87
C ASN A 124 2.88 4.32 -18.14
N HIS A 125 2.43 4.62 -16.92
CA HIS A 125 3.00 5.63 -16.01
C HIS A 125 3.88 5.01 -14.91
N GLY A 126 4.38 3.79 -15.15
CA GLY A 126 5.33 3.11 -14.29
C GLY A 126 4.74 2.38 -13.09
N ALA A 127 3.41 2.24 -13.01
CA ALA A 127 2.79 1.48 -11.94
C ALA A 127 3.24 0.01 -11.95
N VAL A 128 3.60 -0.47 -10.76
CA VAL A 128 4.02 -1.87 -10.51
C VAL A 128 3.12 -2.56 -9.49
N ALA A 129 2.20 -1.83 -8.88
CA ALA A 129 1.34 -2.32 -7.81
C ALA A 129 -0.07 -1.73 -7.87
N THR A 130 -1.01 -2.46 -7.29
CA THR A 130 -2.35 -2.00 -6.96
C THR A 130 -2.53 -1.97 -5.44
N ASP A 131 -3.44 -1.13 -4.98
CA ASP A 131 -3.72 -0.96 -3.56
C ASP A 131 -5.22 -0.97 -3.29
N HIS A 132 -5.63 -1.69 -2.26
CA HIS A 132 -7.03 -1.94 -1.93
C HIS A 132 -7.29 -1.66 -0.45
N GLY A 133 -7.95 -0.54 -0.16
CA GLY A 133 -8.37 -0.21 1.21
C GLY A 133 -9.75 -0.72 1.53
N VAL A 134 -9.82 -1.91 2.12
CA VAL A 134 -11.10 -2.58 2.40
C VAL A 134 -11.45 -2.55 3.88
N PRO A 135 -12.73 -2.59 4.27
CA PRO A 135 -13.10 -2.67 5.69
C PRO A 135 -12.63 -3.96 6.37
N VAL A 136 -12.65 -5.07 5.63
CA VAL A 136 -12.28 -6.43 6.05
C VAL A 136 -11.61 -7.17 4.88
N PRO A 137 -10.74 -8.16 5.12
CA PRO A 137 -10.05 -8.89 4.06
C PRO A 137 -10.92 -9.98 3.42
N GLN A 138 -12.24 -9.82 3.44
CA GLN A 138 -13.17 -10.82 2.90
C GLN A 138 -13.07 -10.85 1.38
N THR A 139 -12.94 -12.05 0.82
CA THR A 139 -12.91 -12.32 -0.63
C THR A 139 -14.04 -13.27 -1.03
N ALA A 140 -14.32 -13.37 -2.32
CA ALA A 140 -15.31 -14.29 -2.88
C ALA A 140 -14.81 -14.87 -4.21
N ASP A 141 -15.33 -16.02 -4.63
CA ASP A 141 -15.05 -16.63 -5.93
C ASP A 141 -16.38 -17.08 -6.58
N LEU A 142 -17.20 -16.09 -6.90
CA LEU A 142 -18.51 -16.28 -7.51
C LEU A 142 -18.38 -16.79 -8.96
N CYS A 143 -19.37 -17.55 -9.41
CA CYS A 143 -19.43 -17.90 -10.84
C CYS A 143 -19.84 -16.67 -11.69
N PRO A 144 -19.55 -16.66 -13.01
CA PRO A 144 -19.83 -15.50 -13.86
C PRO A 144 -21.29 -15.00 -13.80
N GLN A 145 -22.25 -15.92 -13.70
CA GLN A 145 -23.67 -15.58 -13.62
C GLN A 145 -24.02 -14.87 -12.30
N GLU A 146 -23.40 -15.26 -11.20
CA GLU A 146 -23.57 -14.62 -9.90
C GLU A 146 -22.91 -13.24 -9.88
N CYS A 147 -21.74 -13.08 -10.51
CA CYS A 147 -21.09 -11.79 -10.69
C CYS A 147 -21.98 -10.82 -11.48
N GLU A 148 -22.52 -11.26 -12.61
CA GLU A 148 -23.43 -10.45 -13.44
C GLU A 148 -24.68 -10.02 -12.66
N ALA A 149 -25.32 -10.95 -11.94
CA ALA A 149 -26.51 -10.67 -11.15
C ALA A 149 -26.23 -9.70 -9.99
N LEU A 150 -25.09 -9.85 -9.31
CA LEU A 150 -24.68 -8.96 -8.23
C LEU A 150 -24.33 -7.56 -8.76
N PHE A 151 -23.57 -7.50 -9.85
CA PHE A 151 -23.19 -6.24 -10.48
C PHE A 151 -24.40 -5.46 -11.00
N ASP A 152 -25.39 -6.13 -11.59
CA ASP A 152 -26.63 -5.48 -12.06
C ASP A 152 -27.35 -4.75 -10.91
N LYS A 153 -27.43 -5.36 -9.73
CA LYS A 153 -27.98 -4.69 -8.54
C LYS A 153 -27.13 -3.49 -8.12
N VAL A 154 -25.81 -3.64 -8.08
CA VAL A 154 -24.87 -2.59 -7.69
C VAL A 154 -24.98 -1.40 -8.64
N TYR A 155 -24.92 -1.64 -9.95
CA TYR A 155 -25.01 -0.64 -11.00
C TYR A 155 -26.35 0.13 -10.97
N LYS A 156 -27.45 -0.58 -10.70
CA LYS A 156 -28.79 0.04 -10.57
C LYS A 156 -29.03 0.75 -9.23
N GLY A 157 -28.06 0.73 -8.31
CA GLY A 157 -28.22 1.31 -6.97
C GLY A 157 -29.25 0.55 -6.10
N GLN A 158 -29.41 -0.76 -6.33
CA GLN A 158 -30.35 -1.64 -5.63
C GLN A 158 -29.67 -2.59 -4.64
N ALA A 159 -28.33 -2.57 -4.56
CA ALA A 159 -27.55 -3.39 -3.64
C ALA A 159 -27.78 -2.96 -2.18
N ASP A 160 -27.99 -3.94 -1.30
CA ASP A 160 -27.95 -3.71 0.15
C ASP A 160 -26.51 -3.81 0.71
N ALA A 161 -26.34 -3.67 2.02
CA ALA A 161 -25.03 -3.74 2.66
C ALA A 161 -24.34 -5.12 2.50
N LYS A 162 -25.09 -6.21 2.35
CA LYS A 162 -24.53 -7.54 2.11
C LYS A 162 -24.09 -7.69 0.67
N ASP A 163 -24.89 -7.21 -0.28
CA ASP A 163 -24.53 -7.16 -1.69
C ASP A 163 -23.27 -6.30 -1.89
N ALA A 164 -23.17 -5.12 -1.25
CA ALA A 164 -21.98 -4.26 -1.32
C ALA A 164 -20.72 -4.92 -0.73
N ALA A 165 -20.86 -5.62 0.41
CA ALA A 165 -19.75 -6.37 1.01
C ALA A 165 -19.30 -7.53 0.11
N LEU A 166 -20.24 -8.28 -0.47
CA LEU A 166 -19.95 -9.37 -1.40
C LEU A 166 -19.30 -8.85 -2.68
N PHE A 167 -19.74 -7.69 -3.19
CA PHE A 167 -19.16 -7.07 -4.37
C PHE A 167 -17.70 -6.67 -4.15
N ARG A 168 -17.39 -5.98 -3.05
CA ARG A 168 -15.99 -5.69 -2.67
C ARG A 168 -15.15 -6.96 -2.56
N ALA A 169 -15.72 -8.01 -1.97
CA ALA A 169 -15.07 -9.29 -1.80
C ALA A 169 -14.75 -9.98 -3.14
N GLN A 170 -15.71 -9.98 -4.08
CA GLN A 170 -15.49 -10.49 -5.44
C GLN A 170 -14.44 -9.64 -6.18
N MET A 171 -14.49 -8.31 -6.04
CA MET A 171 -13.55 -7.42 -6.71
C MET A 171 -12.10 -7.63 -6.28
N LEU A 172 -11.82 -8.02 -5.04
CA LEU A 172 -10.46 -8.41 -4.64
C LEU A 172 -9.96 -9.61 -5.45
N THR A 173 -10.80 -10.61 -5.68
CA THR A 173 -10.44 -11.78 -6.50
C THR A 173 -10.26 -11.40 -7.96
N GLU A 174 -11.12 -10.55 -8.52
CA GLU A 174 -10.93 -10.05 -9.89
C GLU A 174 -9.64 -9.24 -10.05
N MET A 175 -9.30 -8.38 -9.08
CA MET A 175 -8.03 -7.64 -9.10
C MET A 175 -6.83 -8.57 -9.02
N ALA A 176 -6.93 -9.66 -8.26
CA ALA A 176 -5.89 -10.69 -8.20
C ALA A 176 -5.76 -11.44 -9.54
N ARG A 177 -6.88 -11.79 -10.20
CA ARG A 177 -6.90 -12.38 -11.55
C ARG A 177 -6.25 -11.45 -12.58
N MET A 178 -6.56 -10.15 -12.53
CA MET A 178 -5.90 -9.15 -13.39
C MET A 178 -4.40 -9.05 -13.09
N SER A 179 -3.99 -9.17 -11.82
CA SER A 179 -2.58 -9.19 -11.42
C SER A 179 -1.83 -10.44 -11.87
N VAL A 180 -2.51 -11.59 -12.04
CA VAL A 180 -1.93 -12.76 -12.71
C VAL A 180 -1.58 -12.43 -14.18
N GLU A 181 -2.41 -11.66 -14.85
CA GLU A 181 -2.21 -11.31 -16.27
C GLU A 181 -1.17 -10.21 -16.47
N ASP A 182 -1.20 -9.16 -15.65
CA ASP A 182 -0.37 -7.98 -15.84
C ASP A 182 0.89 -7.89 -14.96
N GLY A 183 1.03 -8.81 -13.99
CA GLY A 183 2.18 -8.94 -13.12
C GLY A 183 2.29 -7.87 -12.02
N MET A 184 1.28 -7.02 -11.84
CA MET A 184 1.28 -6.01 -10.79
C MET A 184 1.10 -6.65 -9.41
N THR A 185 1.91 -6.22 -8.44
CA THR A 185 1.76 -6.65 -7.04
C THR A 185 0.47 -6.10 -6.45
N MET A 186 -0.37 -6.96 -5.89
CA MET A 186 -1.63 -6.56 -5.27
C MET A 186 -1.46 -6.31 -3.78
N GLN A 187 -1.75 -5.11 -3.29
CA GLN A 187 -1.69 -4.77 -1.87
C GLN A 187 -3.10 -4.73 -1.25
N ILE A 188 -3.28 -5.37 -0.09
CA ILE A 188 -4.56 -5.37 0.63
C ILE A 188 -4.37 -4.73 2.01
N HIS A 189 -5.07 -3.62 2.26
CA HIS A 189 -5.06 -2.85 3.50
C HIS A 189 -6.42 -2.89 4.20
N PRO A 190 -6.72 -3.95 4.96
CA PRO A 190 -7.97 -4.13 5.69
C PRO A 190 -7.95 -3.56 7.11
N GLY A 191 -9.12 -3.50 7.76
CA GLY A 191 -9.20 -3.37 9.21
C GLY A 191 -9.26 -1.95 9.75
N SER A 192 -9.52 -0.96 8.89
CA SER A 192 -9.82 0.41 9.32
C SER A 192 -11.31 0.68 9.30
N LEU A 193 -11.91 0.97 10.46
CA LEU A 193 -13.24 1.57 10.54
C LEU A 193 -13.10 3.08 10.36
N ARG A 194 -13.26 3.53 9.12
CA ARG A 194 -13.07 4.92 8.72
C ARG A 194 -14.21 5.82 9.17
N ASN A 195 -13.90 7.12 9.34
CA ASN A 195 -14.88 8.17 9.61
C ASN A 195 -15.72 7.93 10.88
N HIS A 196 -15.13 7.33 11.92
CA HIS A 196 -15.78 6.91 13.17
C HIS A 196 -16.47 8.07 13.90
N ASN A 197 -15.94 9.30 13.77
CA ASN A 197 -16.60 10.50 14.28
C ASN A 197 -17.48 11.15 13.21
N ARG A 198 -18.78 10.84 13.23
CA ARG A 198 -19.75 11.35 12.24
C ARG A 198 -19.81 12.88 12.19
N ARG A 199 -19.70 13.56 13.33
CA ARG A 199 -19.76 15.05 13.36
C ARG A 199 -18.57 15.67 12.64
N VAL A 200 -17.38 15.10 12.82
CA VAL A 200 -16.18 15.56 12.11
C VAL A 200 -16.27 15.22 10.64
N PHE A 201 -16.68 14.00 10.30
CA PHE A 201 -16.84 13.59 8.91
C PHE A 201 -17.79 14.50 8.13
N THR A 202 -18.98 14.79 8.68
CA THR A 202 -19.95 15.69 8.04
C THR A 202 -19.40 17.11 7.84
N ARG A 203 -18.52 17.59 8.73
CA ARG A 203 -17.97 18.95 8.65
C ARG A 203 -16.70 19.07 7.80
N LEU A 204 -15.81 18.09 7.88
CA LEU A 204 -14.43 18.19 7.37
C LEU A 204 -14.06 17.09 6.35
N GLY A 205 -14.92 16.11 6.11
CA GLY A 205 -14.68 14.99 5.21
C GLY A 205 -13.76 13.90 5.79
N ARG A 206 -13.19 13.10 4.88
CA ARG A 206 -12.29 11.96 5.18
C ARG A 206 -10.91 12.41 5.71
N ASP A 207 -10.15 11.45 6.23
CA ASP A 207 -8.73 11.59 6.61
C ASP A 207 -8.44 12.68 7.66
N LYS A 208 -9.29 12.77 8.71
CA LYS A 208 -9.16 13.74 9.81
C LYS A 208 -8.75 13.12 11.16
N GLY A 209 -8.17 11.92 11.13
CA GLY A 209 -7.69 11.23 12.34
C GLY A 209 -8.78 10.52 13.16
N TYR A 210 -9.92 10.19 12.54
CA TYR A 210 -11.02 9.46 13.17
C TYR A 210 -11.26 8.10 12.49
N ASP A 211 -10.17 7.44 12.09
CA ASP A 211 -10.17 6.12 11.48
C ASP A 211 -9.56 5.14 12.48
N ILE A 212 -10.33 4.15 12.92
CA ILE A 212 -9.99 3.33 14.09
C ILE A 212 -9.78 1.86 13.66
N PRO A 213 -8.68 1.22 14.07
CA PRO A 213 -8.48 -0.22 13.89
C PRO A 213 -9.65 -1.07 14.38
N ARG A 214 -9.96 -2.14 13.67
CA ARG A 214 -10.92 -3.19 14.06
C ARG A 214 -10.31 -4.56 13.85
N GLN A 215 -10.84 -5.54 14.57
CA GLN A 215 -10.51 -6.95 14.37
C GLN A 215 -10.82 -7.40 12.93
N VAL A 216 -9.95 -8.26 12.40
CA VAL A 216 -10.09 -8.88 11.07
C VAL A 216 -9.88 -10.40 11.12
N ASP A 217 -10.31 -11.10 10.07
CA ASP A 217 -10.16 -12.55 9.88
C ASP A 217 -9.60 -12.82 8.48
N PHE A 218 -8.30 -13.11 8.40
CA PHE A 218 -7.61 -13.45 7.16
C PHE A 218 -7.82 -14.91 6.75
N VAL A 219 -7.99 -15.83 7.71
CA VAL A 219 -8.13 -17.26 7.40
C VAL A 219 -9.44 -17.52 6.66
N GLY A 220 -10.56 -17.02 7.19
CA GLY A 220 -11.84 -17.08 6.51
C GLY A 220 -11.91 -16.11 5.33
N GLY A 221 -11.36 -14.90 5.51
CA GLY A 221 -11.46 -13.82 4.53
C GLY A 221 -10.76 -14.10 3.21
N LEU A 222 -9.51 -14.57 3.24
CA LEU A 222 -8.70 -14.76 2.03
C LEU A 222 -8.89 -16.12 1.36
N ALA A 223 -9.54 -17.08 2.01
CA ALA A 223 -9.63 -18.45 1.51
C ALA A 223 -10.19 -18.57 0.07
N PRO A 224 -11.29 -17.88 -0.32
CA PRO A 224 -11.78 -17.93 -1.70
C PRO A 224 -10.74 -17.46 -2.74
N LEU A 225 -10.13 -16.30 -2.51
CA LEU A 225 -9.10 -15.76 -3.41
C LEU A 225 -7.86 -16.66 -3.47
N LEU A 226 -7.38 -17.15 -2.33
CA LEU A 226 -6.21 -18.04 -2.28
C LEU A 226 -6.48 -19.39 -2.95
N ASN A 227 -7.69 -19.94 -2.86
CA ASN A 227 -8.08 -21.14 -3.60
C ASN A 227 -8.18 -20.87 -5.12
N ALA A 228 -8.55 -19.66 -5.52
CA ALA A 228 -8.69 -19.29 -6.92
C ALA A 228 -7.34 -19.05 -7.61
N VAL A 229 -6.39 -18.38 -6.93
CA VAL A 229 -5.13 -17.91 -7.56
C VAL A 229 -3.88 -18.02 -6.67
N GLY A 230 -3.98 -18.51 -5.43
CA GLY A 230 -2.88 -18.48 -4.46
C GLY A 230 -1.65 -19.32 -4.82
N ASP A 231 -1.81 -20.31 -5.70
CA ASP A 231 -0.72 -21.17 -6.21
C ASP A 231 -0.16 -20.72 -7.56
N VAL A 232 -0.64 -19.59 -8.11
CA VAL A 232 -0.18 -19.10 -9.41
C VAL A 232 1.25 -18.53 -9.29
N PRO A 233 2.24 -19.09 -10.03
CA PRO A 233 3.61 -18.59 -9.96
C PRO A 233 3.74 -17.13 -10.36
N GLY A 234 4.51 -16.36 -9.60
CA GLY A 234 4.79 -14.95 -9.87
C GLY A 234 3.70 -13.97 -9.43
N LEU A 235 2.51 -14.45 -9.03
CA LEU A 235 1.52 -13.60 -8.36
C LEU A 235 2.07 -13.16 -7.00
N LYS A 236 1.87 -11.89 -6.65
CA LYS A 236 2.28 -11.33 -5.36
C LYS A 236 1.12 -10.56 -4.77
N ILE A 237 0.61 -11.06 -3.64
CA ILE A 237 -0.43 -10.45 -2.82
C ILE A 237 0.24 -10.05 -1.50
N VAL A 238 0.38 -8.77 -1.26
CA VAL A 238 0.97 -8.22 -0.04
C VAL A 238 -0.14 -7.78 0.90
N VAL A 239 -0.23 -8.41 2.06
CA VAL A 239 -1.30 -8.15 3.02
C VAL A 239 -0.76 -7.37 4.20
N PHE A 240 -1.48 -6.31 4.56
CA PHE A 240 -1.22 -5.46 5.71
C PHE A 240 -2.30 -5.72 6.78
N THR A 241 -2.05 -5.27 8.02
CA THR A 241 -3.03 -5.42 9.09
C THR A 241 -2.99 -4.25 10.06
N LEU A 242 -4.17 -3.95 10.62
CA LEU A 242 -4.36 -3.08 11.79
C LEU A 242 -4.68 -3.87 13.06
N ASP A 243 -4.53 -5.19 13.03
CA ASP A 243 -4.79 -6.10 14.16
C ASP A 243 -3.55 -6.96 14.41
N GLU A 244 -2.67 -6.53 15.32
CA GLU A 244 -1.41 -7.24 15.62
C GLU A 244 -1.64 -8.69 16.11
N ALA A 245 -2.83 -9.01 16.65
CA ALA A 245 -3.17 -10.37 17.08
C ALA A 245 -3.28 -11.38 15.91
N THR A 246 -3.30 -10.88 14.67
CA THR A 246 -3.31 -11.70 13.45
C THR A 246 -1.92 -12.11 12.98
N TYR A 247 -0.84 -11.46 13.44
CA TYR A 247 0.51 -11.71 12.93
C TYR A 247 0.93 -13.19 13.06
N SER A 248 1.02 -13.70 14.29
CA SER A 248 1.43 -15.09 14.54
C SER A 248 0.28 -16.08 14.35
N ARG A 249 -0.96 -15.64 14.52
CA ARG A 249 -2.15 -16.50 14.48
C ARG A 249 -2.61 -16.83 13.06
N GLU A 250 -2.50 -15.89 12.13
CA GLU A 250 -3.07 -16.02 10.78
C GLU A 250 -2.05 -15.67 9.68
N LEU A 251 -1.49 -14.45 9.70
CA LEU A 251 -0.70 -13.94 8.58
C LEU A 251 0.58 -14.75 8.36
N ALA A 252 1.35 -15.00 9.42
CA ALA A 252 2.61 -15.73 9.28
C ALA A 252 2.42 -17.20 8.82
N PRO A 253 1.45 -17.97 9.38
CA PRO A 253 1.10 -19.28 8.83
C PRO A 253 0.62 -19.24 7.38
N LEU A 254 -0.24 -18.28 7.01
CA LEU A 254 -0.76 -18.17 5.64
C LEU A 254 0.37 -17.85 4.64
N ALA A 255 1.21 -16.85 4.93
CA ALA A 255 2.32 -16.46 4.05
C ALA A 255 3.44 -17.52 4.01
N GLY A 256 3.62 -18.30 5.08
CA GLY A 256 4.50 -19.46 5.07
C GLY A 256 3.99 -20.64 4.23
N ALA A 257 2.71 -20.65 3.86
CA ALA A 257 2.08 -21.75 3.13
C ALA A 257 1.76 -21.42 1.66
N TYR A 258 1.24 -20.22 1.38
CA TYR A 258 0.79 -19.83 0.04
C TYR A 258 1.88 -19.09 -0.74
N PRO A 259 2.32 -19.59 -1.91
CA PRO A 259 3.40 -18.99 -2.69
C PRO A 259 3.16 -17.53 -3.09
N ALA A 260 1.89 -17.16 -3.33
CA ALA A 260 1.55 -15.82 -3.75
C ALA A 260 1.45 -14.80 -2.59
N LEU A 261 1.48 -15.23 -1.32
CA LEU A 261 1.12 -14.38 -0.18
C LEU A 261 2.34 -13.86 0.58
N PHE A 262 2.41 -12.54 0.74
CA PHE A 262 3.47 -11.83 1.45
C PHE A 262 2.90 -10.91 2.52
N ILE A 263 3.73 -10.58 3.51
CA ILE A 263 3.35 -9.73 4.64
C ILE A 263 3.98 -8.34 4.49
N GLY A 264 3.14 -7.31 4.51
CA GLY A 264 3.55 -5.92 4.56
C GLY A 264 4.24 -5.54 5.89
N PRO A 265 5.00 -4.43 5.93
CA PRO A 265 5.50 -3.89 7.21
C PRO A 265 4.37 -3.54 8.17
N ALA A 266 4.73 -3.33 9.44
CA ALA A 266 3.81 -2.80 10.44
C ALA A 266 3.20 -1.46 9.96
N TRP A 267 1.88 -1.37 9.95
CA TRP A 267 1.16 -0.33 9.22
C TRP A 267 0.54 0.72 10.14
N TRP A 268 0.56 1.98 9.69
CA TRP A 268 -0.15 3.12 10.27
C TRP A 268 0.19 3.35 11.75
N PHE A 269 -0.66 2.92 12.69
CA PHE A 269 -0.42 3.07 14.13
C PHE A 269 0.75 2.22 14.61
N PHE A 270 1.08 1.17 13.87
CA PHE A 270 2.15 0.24 14.18
C PHE A 270 3.46 0.55 13.42
N ASP A 271 3.45 1.51 12.49
CA ASP A 271 4.68 2.07 11.91
C ASP A 271 5.41 2.95 12.97
N SER A 272 6.05 2.24 13.90
CA SER A 272 6.71 2.77 15.09
C SER A 272 7.79 1.78 15.53
N PRO A 273 8.79 2.20 16.32
CA PRO A 273 9.86 1.30 16.76
C PRO A 273 9.34 0.02 17.43
N ASP A 274 8.38 0.15 18.34
CA ASP A 274 7.83 -0.99 19.06
C ASP A 274 6.88 -1.84 18.18
N GLY A 275 6.11 -1.21 17.29
CA GLY A 275 5.21 -1.93 16.39
C GLY A 275 5.96 -2.75 15.34
N ILE A 276 7.01 -2.19 14.72
CA ILE A 276 7.88 -2.93 13.79
C ILE A 276 8.56 -4.10 14.52
N ARG A 277 9.07 -3.86 15.74
CA ARG A 277 9.67 -4.92 16.56
C ARG A 277 8.68 -6.05 16.85
N ARG A 278 7.46 -5.74 17.30
CA ARG A 278 6.42 -6.75 17.57
C ARG A 278 6.03 -7.54 16.32
N GLN A 279 5.93 -6.87 15.16
CA GLN A 279 5.66 -7.52 13.88
C GLN A 279 6.77 -8.54 13.57
N HIS A 280 8.05 -8.16 13.68
CA HIS A 280 9.15 -9.09 13.42
C HIS A 280 9.19 -10.27 14.41
N GLU A 281 8.97 -10.00 15.70
CA GLU A 281 8.92 -11.05 16.72
C GLU A 281 7.78 -12.06 16.45
N ALA A 282 6.61 -11.59 16.00
CA ALA A 282 5.45 -12.44 15.77
C ALA A 282 5.44 -13.14 14.40
N VAL A 283 6.10 -12.58 13.37
CA VAL A 283 6.01 -13.05 11.99
C VAL A 283 7.16 -13.96 11.59
N ILE A 284 8.40 -13.59 11.93
CA ILE A 284 9.61 -14.17 11.29
C ILE A 284 9.79 -15.66 11.61
N GLU A 285 9.37 -16.14 12.78
CA GLU A 285 9.55 -17.54 13.15
C GLU A 285 8.75 -18.52 12.27
N THR A 286 7.63 -18.08 11.69
CA THR A 286 6.79 -18.93 10.81
C THR A 286 6.91 -18.53 9.34
N ALA A 287 6.81 -17.24 9.01
CA ALA A 287 6.87 -16.79 7.62
C ALA A 287 8.31 -16.71 7.09
N GLY A 288 9.30 -16.52 7.95
CA GLY A 288 10.66 -16.14 7.55
C GLY A 288 10.73 -14.72 7.00
N PHE A 289 11.96 -14.23 6.76
CA PHE A 289 12.19 -12.88 6.23
C PHE A 289 11.75 -12.73 4.78
N TYR A 290 11.89 -13.78 3.96
CA TYR A 290 11.67 -13.72 2.51
C TYR A 290 10.19 -13.72 2.08
N ASN A 291 9.27 -13.96 3.02
CA ASN A 291 7.83 -13.76 2.82
C ASN A 291 7.36 -12.39 3.35
N THR A 292 8.29 -11.51 3.70
CA THR A 292 8.04 -10.08 3.97
C THR A 292 8.52 -9.22 2.79
N VAL A 293 8.17 -7.93 2.79
CA VAL A 293 8.41 -7.05 1.64
C VAL A 293 9.33 -5.87 1.94
N GLY A 294 9.98 -5.86 3.10
CA GLY A 294 10.73 -4.70 3.61
C GLY A 294 9.80 -3.61 4.15
N PHE A 295 10.17 -2.34 3.94
CA PHE A 295 9.50 -1.18 4.52
C PHE A 295 8.94 -0.20 3.48
N ASN A 296 7.79 0.40 3.77
CA ASN A 296 7.23 1.56 3.07
C ASN A 296 6.74 2.60 4.10
N ASP A 297 6.85 3.87 3.75
CA ASP A 297 6.59 4.99 4.67
C ASP A 297 5.13 5.43 4.79
N ASP A 298 4.27 5.10 3.81
CA ASP A 298 2.82 5.38 3.76
C ASP A 298 2.46 6.80 4.26
N THR A 299 3.13 7.82 3.73
CA THR A 299 2.98 9.19 4.24
C THR A 299 2.76 10.24 3.16
N ARG A 300 1.94 11.24 3.50
CA ARG A 300 1.83 12.49 2.73
C ARG A 300 2.94 13.50 3.08
N ALA A 301 3.66 13.28 4.18
CA ALA A 301 4.66 14.23 4.69
C ALA A 301 6.04 13.97 4.07
N PHE A 302 6.29 14.54 2.88
CA PHE A 302 7.54 14.37 2.12
C PHE A 302 8.85 14.61 2.93
N PRO A 303 8.96 15.64 3.82
CA PRO A 303 10.15 15.81 4.66
C PRO A 303 10.38 14.72 5.72
N SER A 304 9.42 13.82 5.92
CA SER A 304 9.53 12.70 6.87
C SER A 304 10.04 11.41 6.24
N LEU A 305 10.11 11.31 4.90
CA LEU A 305 10.53 10.09 4.21
C LEU A 305 11.88 9.55 4.72
N PRO A 306 12.97 10.34 4.79
CA PRO A 306 14.26 9.81 5.24
C PRO A 306 14.23 9.42 6.72
N ALA A 307 13.45 10.12 7.55
CA ALA A 307 13.33 9.84 8.97
C ALA A 307 12.64 8.50 9.24
N ARG A 308 11.57 8.19 8.49
CA ARG A 308 10.85 6.91 8.59
C ARG A 308 11.71 5.74 8.11
N HIS A 309 12.37 5.90 6.97
CA HIS A 309 13.29 4.88 6.45
C HIS A 309 14.50 4.65 7.35
N ASP A 310 15.08 5.70 7.96
CA ASP A 310 16.15 5.55 8.96
C ASP A 310 15.68 4.83 10.22
N MET A 311 14.47 5.16 10.72
CA MET A 311 13.86 4.45 11.84
C MET A 311 13.71 2.95 11.55
N ALA A 312 13.10 2.59 10.42
CA ALA A 312 12.92 1.20 10.02
C ALA A 312 14.27 0.45 9.96
N ARG A 313 15.26 1.01 9.26
CA ARG A 313 16.62 0.42 9.16
C ARG A 313 17.27 0.19 10.52
N ARG A 314 17.10 1.12 11.47
CA ARG A 314 17.65 0.97 12.82
C ARG A 314 16.95 -0.14 13.61
N VAL A 315 15.63 -0.24 13.49
CA VAL A 315 14.85 -1.30 14.15
C VAL A 315 15.20 -2.66 13.57
N ASP A 316 15.34 -2.78 12.25
CA ASP A 316 15.79 -4.00 11.58
C ASP A 316 17.17 -4.44 12.06
N CYS A 317 18.15 -3.52 12.07
CA CYS A 317 19.49 -3.80 12.57
C CYS A 317 19.49 -4.20 14.06
N ALA A 318 18.68 -3.54 14.89
CA ALA A 318 18.57 -3.90 16.30
C ALA A 318 17.98 -5.31 16.49
N PHE A 319 16.94 -5.64 15.73
CA PHE A 319 16.33 -6.97 15.75
C PHE A 319 17.32 -8.06 15.30
N LEU A 320 18.04 -7.83 14.19
CA LEU A 320 19.04 -8.78 13.69
C LEU A 320 20.23 -8.93 14.66
N ALA A 321 20.71 -7.83 15.24
CA ALA A 321 21.80 -7.87 16.22
C ALA A 321 21.45 -8.70 17.47
N GLU A 322 20.21 -8.60 17.95
CA GLU A 322 19.71 -9.44 19.05
C GLU A 322 19.74 -10.93 18.68
N ARG A 323 19.32 -11.28 17.46
CA ARG A 323 19.38 -12.69 16.99
C ARG A 323 20.81 -13.21 16.85
N VAL A 324 21.76 -12.36 16.47
CA VAL A 324 23.19 -12.71 16.46
C VAL A 324 23.71 -12.91 17.88
N ALA A 325 23.39 -12.00 18.80
CA ALA A 325 23.81 -12.08 20.20
C ALA A 325 23.25 -13.32 20.91
N ASP A 326 22.02 -13.72 20.57
CA ASP A 326 21.36 -14.94 21.07
C ASP A 326 21.82 -16.22 20.34
N HIS A 327 22.77 -16.12 19.40
CA HIS A 327 23.25 -17.23 18.56
C HIS A 327 22.15 -17.93 17.75
N ARG A 328 21.09 -17.20 17.39
CA ARG A 328 19.99 -17.69 16.52
C ARG A 328 20.30 -17.53 15.03
N MET A 329 21.30 -16.73 14.68
CA MET A 329 21.86 -16.60 13.33
C MET A 329 23.31 -16.12 13.40
N THR A 330 24.02 -16.27 12.28
CA THR A 330 25.39 -15.75 12.13
C THR A 330 25.40 -14.26 11.79
N GLU A 331 26.52 -13.59 12.07
CA GLU A 331 26.72 -12.17 11.71
C GLU A 331 26.67 -11.96 10.19
N THR A 332 27.20 -12.91 9.41
CA THR A 332 27.15 -12.87 7.94
C THR A 332 25.70 -12.89 7.44
N GLU A 333 24.87 -13.81 7.94
CA GLU A 333 23.45 -13.87 7.57
C GLU A 333 22.70 -12.59 7.96
N ALA A 334 22.99 -12.02 9.12
CA ALA A 334 22.41 -10.76 9.55
C ALA A 334 22.79 -9.60 8.61
N HIS A 335 24.04 -9.55 8.15
CA HIS A 335 24.49 -8.51 7.21
C HIS A 335 23.81 -8.63 5.85
N ASP A 336 23.66 -9.85 5.33
CA ASP A 336 22.94 -10.12 4.08
C ASP A 336 21.44 -9.76 4.21
N LEU A 337 20.83 -10.12 5.35
CA LEU A 337 19.43 -9.80 5.63
C LEU A 337 19.18 -8.30 5.78
N ALA A 338 20.10 -7.54 6.39
CA ALA A 338 19.95 -6.09 6.50
C ALA A 338 19.86 -5.42 5.11
N PHE A 339 20.67 -5.88 4.15
CA PHE A 339 20.59 -5.42 2.76
C PHE A 339 19.31 -5.93 2.07
N ALA A 340 18.94 -7.19 2.28
CA ALA A 340 17.73 -7.77 1.72
C ALA A 340 16.48 -7.01 2.18
N LEU A 341 16.30 -6.79 3.48
CA LEU A 341 15.14 -6.08 4.05
C LEU A 341 15.04 -4.64 3.54
N THR A 342 16.17 -3.95 3.39
CA THR A 342 16.19 -2.53 3.00
C THR A 342 16.02 -2.32 1.50
N LEU A 343 16.66 -3.14 0.66
CA LEU A 343 16.72 -2.94 -0.79
C LEU A 343 16.28 -4.17 -1.58
N GLY A 344 16.73 -5.37 -1.19
CA GLY A 344 16.51 -6.60 -1.96
C GLY A 344 15.04 -7.00 -2.08
N LEU A 345 14.34 -7.16 -0.96
CA LEU A 345 12.94 -7.58 -0.89
C LEU A 345 12.00 -6.53 -1.49
N PRO A 346 12.10 -5.21 -1.16
CA PRO A 346 11.27 -4.20 -1.83
C PRO A 346 11.46 -4.22 -3.35
N ARG A 347 12.70 -4.27 -3.84
CA ARG A 347 12.95 -4.30 -5.30
C ARG A 347 12.40 -5.56 -5.96
N ARG A 348 12.53 -6.72 -5.32
CA ARG A 348 11.98 -8.00 -5.82
C ARG A 348 10.45 -7.97 -5.86
N THR A 349 9.83 -7.62 -4.74
CA THR A 349 8.37 -7.62 -4.60
C THR A 349 7.72 -6.64 -5.56
N TYR A 350 8.28 -5.44 -5.71
CA TYR A 350 7.70 -4.38 -6.54
C TYR A 350 8.37 -4.23 -7.92
N CYS A 351 9.14 -5.24 -8.37
CA CYS A 351 9.81 -5.25 -9.68
C CYS A 351 10.57 -3.95 -10.00
N ILE A 352 11.23 -3.37 -9.00
CA ILE A 352 11.99 -2.13 -9.16
C ILE A 352 13.31 -2.50 -9.85
N ALA A 353 13.45 -2.12 -11.13
CA ALA A 353 14.61 -2.43 -11.97
C ALA A 353 15.97 -2.19 -11.27
N GLY A 354 16.88 -3.17 -11.38
CA GLY A 354 18.20 -3.16 -10.72
C GLY A 354 18.59 -4.53 -10.13
N ALA A 355 17.61 -5.42 -9.92
CA ALA A 355 17.87 -6.84 -9.68
C ALA A 355 17.86 -7.58 -11.02
N GLN A 356 18.93 -8.32 -11.33
CA GLN A 356 18.85 -9.38 -12.32
C GLN A 356 17.66 -10.28 -11.98
N THR A 357 16.85 -10.60 -12.99
CA THR A 357 15.78 -11.61 -13.01
C THR A 357 14.58 -11.40 -12.07
N CYS A 358 13.50 -10.81 -12.60
CA CYS A 358 12.12 -11.05 -12.15
C CYS A 358 11.54 -12.37 -12.69
N ALA A 359 12.40 -13.28 -13.16
CA ALA A 359 12.01 -14.60 -13.61
C ALA A 359 12.80 -15.63 -12.80
N LEU A 360 12.17 -16.15 -11.76
CA LEU A 360 12.24 -17.56 -11.32
C LEU A 360 10.97 -17.87 -10.54
#